data_AF-A0A5S3W4H2-F1
#
_entry.id   AF-A0A5S3W4H2-F1
#
_cell.length_a   1.000
_cell.length_b   1.000
_cell.length_c   1.000
_cell.angle_alpha   90.00
_cell.angle_beta   90.00
_cell.angle_gamma   90.00
#
_symmetry.space_group_name_H-M   'P 1'
#
loop_
_entity.id
_entity.type
_entity.pdbx_description
1 polymer ?
#
loop_
_entity_poly.entity_id
_entity_poly.type
_entity_poly.pdbx_seq_one_letter_code
_entity_poly.pdbx_strand_id
1 'polypeptide(L)' 'EITAIPNAPDYIKGVINLRGTIVPIIDLRLRFGIEPQPYGPLTVVIVVKEQVREKTKVMGLVVDAVSDVYAINQQDA' A
#
# COMPACT_ATOMS: atom_id res chain seq x y z
N GLU A 1 0.82 8.33 11.93
CA GLU A 1 -0.64 8.37 12.14
C GLU A 1 -1.32 8.51 10.77
N ILE A 2 -2.45 7.83 10.57
CA ILE A 2 -3.21 7.87 9.30
C ILE A 2 -4.35 8.88 9.45
N THR A 3 -4.44 9.82 8.52
CA THR A 3 -5.56 10.78 8.41
C THR A 3 -6.61 10.22 7.46
N ALA A 4 -7.83 9.99 7.97
CA ALA A 4 -8.93 9.48 7.16
C ALA A 4 -9.32 10.46 6.05
N ILE A 5 -9.73 9.93 4.89
CA ILE A 5 -10.24 10.72 3.77
C ILE A 5 -11.77 10.53 3.72
N PRO A 6 -12.58 11.60 3.80
CA PRO A 6 -14.03 11.49 3.66
C PRO A 6 -14.45 10.90 2.32
N ASN A 7 -15.49 10.06 2.33
CA ASN A 7 -16.07 9.41 1.14
C ASN A 7 -15.08 8.59 0.30
N ALA A 8 -13.93 8.22 0.88
CA ALA A 8 -13.01 7.32 0.22
C ALA A 8 -13.56 5.88 0.26
N PRO A 9 -13.27 5.07 -0.78
CA PRO A 9 -13.55 3.64 -0.73
C PRO A 9 -12.91 2.98 0.49
N ASP A 10 -13.55 1.94 1.00
CA ASP A 10 -13.23 1.25 2.26
C ASP A 10 -11.78 0.72 2.30
N TYR A 11 -11.25 0.36 1.13
CA TYR A 11 -9.87 -0.08 0.95
C TYR A 11 -8.83 1.05 1.08
N ILE A 12 -9.24 2.31 1.13
CA ILE A 12 -8.37 3.46 1.39
C ILE A 12 -8.44 3.78 2.87
N LYS A 13 -7.39 3.43 3.62
CA LYS A 13 -7.31 3.71 5.06
C LYS A 13 -7.20 5.21 5.35
N GLY A 14 -6.68 5.97 4.39
CA GLY A 14 -6.49 7.40 4.49
C GLY A 14 -5.20 7.84 3.82
N VAL A 15 -4.59 8.90 4.35
CA VAL A 15 -3.27 9.39 3.95
C VAL A 15 -2.31 9.43 5.14
N ILE A 16 -1.02 9.36 4.85
CA ILE A 16 0.05 9.67 5.80
C ILE A 16 0.93 10.77 5.22
N ASN A 17 1.58 11.53 6.10
CA ASN A 17 2.69 12.37 5.70
C ASN A 17 3.99 11.55 5.77
N LEU A 18 4.58 11.29 4.60
CA LEU A 18 5.88 10.64 4.47
C LEU A 18 6.87 11.65 3.91
N ARG A 19 7.79 12.14 4.77
CA ARG A 19 8.85 13.10 4.40
C ARG A 19 8.32 14.36 3.68
N GLY A 20 7.19 14.90 4.16
CA GLY A 20 6.55 16.08 3.57
C GLY A 20 5.66 15.78 2.37
N THR A 21 5.57 14.53 1.92
CA THR A 21 4.68 14.11 0.83
C THR A 21 3.45 13.41 1.40
N ILE A 22 2.26 13.80 0.93
CA ILE A 22 1.00 13.14 1.29
C ILE A 22 0.87 11.85 0.47
N VAL A 23 0.93 10.71 1.15
CA VAL A 23 0.89 9.39 0.54
C VAL A 23 -0.40 8.68 0.95
N PRO A 24 -1.26 8.28 0.00
CA PRO A 24 -2.44 7.48 0.31
C PRO A 24 -2.05 6.07 0.74
N ILE A 25 -2.76 5.54 1.74
CA ILE A 25 -2.59 4.19 2.27
C ILE A 25 -3.75 3.31 1.81
N ILE A 26 -3.41 2.23 1.12
CA ILE A 26 -4.34 1.26 0.52
C ILE A 26 -4.20 -0.05 1.27
N ASP A 27 -5.30 -0.59 1.76
CA ASP A 27 -5.36 -1.94 2.35
C ASP A 27 -5.60 -2.98 1.26
N LEU A 28 -4.61 -3.85 1.02
CA LEU A 28 -4.70 -4.83 -0.07
C LEU A 28 -5.72 -5.94 0.22
N ARG A 29 -5.97 -6.29 1.50
CA ARG A 29 -7.00 -7.29 1.82
C ARG A 29 -8.37 -6.78 1.38
N LEU A 30 -8.70 -5.57 1.81
CA LEU A 30 -9.95 -4.90 1.43
C LEU A 30 -10.02 -4.66 -0.08
N ARG A 31 -8.91 -4.26 -0.72
CA ARG A 31 -8.87 -3.99 -2.16
C ARG A 31 -9.12 -5.24 -3.00
N PHE A 32 -8.65 -6.40 -2.55
CA PHE A 32 -8.84 -7.67 -3.24
C PHE A 32 -10.05 -8.47 -2.75
N GLY A 33 -10.85 -7.93 -1.82
CA GLY A 33 -12.02 -8.61 -1.26
C GLY A 33 -11.68 -9.81 -0.37
N ILE A 34 -10.47 -9.85 0.19
CA ILE A 34 -10.04 -10.84 1.17
C ILE A 34 -10.62 -10.46 2.53
N GLU A 35 -10.94 -11.46 3.35
CA GLU A 35 -11.47 -11.25 4.70
C GLU A 35 -10.55 -10.34 5.52
N PRO A 36 -11.08 -9.29 6.16
CA PRO A 36 -10.28 -8.42 7.01
C PRO A 36 -9.75 -9.18 8.22
N GLN A 37 -8.45 -9.09 8.45
CA GLN A 37 -7.81 -9.62 9.66
C GLN A 37 -7.19 -8.46 10.46
N PRO A 38 -7.13 -8.55 11.80
CA PRO A 38 -6.45 -7.56 12.61
C PRO A 38 -5.02 -7.32 12.14
N TYR A 39 -4.57 -6.06 12.25
CA TYR A 39 -3.18 -5.71 12.00
C TYR A 39 -2.32 -6.27 13.13
N GLY A 40 -1.28 -7.01 12.74
CA GLY A 40 -0.34 -7.64 13.67
C GLY A 40 1.04 -6.97 13.63
N PRO A 41 1.99 -7.46 14.46
CA PRO A 41 3.35 -6.92 14.50
C PRO A 41 4.12 -7.02 13.18
N LEU A 42 3.71 -7.93 12.29
CA LEU A 42 4.32 -8.13 10.98
C LEU A 42 3.67 -7.29 9.87
N THR A 43 2.52 -6.66 10.15
CA THR A 43 1.82 -5.84 9.16
C THR A 43 2.65 -4.60 8.85
N VAL A 44 3.00 -4.42 7.58
CA VAL A 44 3.87 -3.34 7.12
C VAL A 44 3.25 -2.60 5.94
N VAL A 45 3.73 -1.38 5.71
CA VAL A 45 3.32 -0.55 4.56
C VAL A 45 4.45 -0.54 3.53
N ILE A 46 4.22 -1.11 2.36
CA ILE A 46 5.13 -1.03 1.22
C ILE A 46 4.88 0.27 0.47
N VAL A 47 5.91 1.11 0.33
CA VAL A 47 5.82 2.34 -0.44
C VAL A 47 6.19 2.06 -1.89
N VAL A 48 5.23 2.26 -2.79
CA VAL A 48 5.41 2.11 -4.23
C VAL A 48 5.39 3.46 -4.92
N LYS A 49 6.21 3.59 -5.96
CA LYS A 49 6.30 4.77 -6.81
C LYS A 49 6.08 4.33 -8.25
N GLU A 50 5.05 4.88 -8.87
CA GLU A 50 4.68 4.56 -10.24
C GLU A 50 4.59 5.85 -11.06
N GLN A 51 5.03 5.79 -12.32
CA GLN A 51 4.83 6.87 -13.27
C GLN A 51 3.50 6.66 -13.98
N VAL A 52 2.54 7.54 -13.72
CA VAL A 52 1.21 7.50 -14.35
C VAL A 52 1.07 8.77 -15.19
N ARG A 53 1.09 8.60 -16.52
CA ARG A 53 1.17 9.72 -17.48
C ARG A 53 2.43 10.55 -17.21
N GLU A 54 2.30 11.87 -17.10
CA GLU A 54 3.40 12.79 -16.79
C GLU A 54 3.58 13.05 -15.29
N LYS A 55 2.90 12.28 -14.42
CA LYS A 55 2.97 12.47 -12.96
C LYS A 55 3.51 11.23 -12.28
N THR A 56 4.41 11.46 -11.33
CA THR A 56 4.81 10.45 -10.37
C THR A 56 3.74 10.32 -9.29
N LYS A 57 3.24 9.10 -9.08
CA LYS A 57 2.33 8.77 -7.99
C LYS A 57 3.07 7.91 -6.97
N VAL A 58 3.01 8.32 -5.70
CA VAL A 58 3.53 7.54 -4.56
C VAL A 58 2.34 7.04 -3.76
N MET A 59 2.34 5.76 -3.39
CA MET A 59 1.26 5.11 -2.65
C MET A 59 1.85 4.15 -1.62
N GLY A 60 1.17 3.98 -0.48
CA GLY A 60 1.50 2.97 0.51
C GLY A 60 0.50 1.81 0.43
N LEU A 61 1.01 0.58 0.45
CA LEU A 61 0.22 -0.64 0.41
C LEU A 61 0.37 -1.38 1.74
N VAL A 62 -0.72 -1.58 2.46
CA VAL A 62 -0.74 -2.39 3.68
C VAL A 62 -0.71 -3.87 3.26
N VAL A 63 0.26 -4.60 3.80
CA VAL A 63 0.44 -6.04 3.60
C VAL A 63 0.63 -6.74 4.93
N ASP A 64 0.39 -8.05 4.93
CA ASP A 64 0.41 -8.90 6.12
C ASP A 64 1.82 -9.03 6.72
N ALA A 65 2.80 -9.22 5.84
CA ALA A 65 4.23 -9.32 6.13
C ALA A 65 5.02 -9.17 4.83
N VAL A 66 6.32 -8.91 4.96
CA VAL A 66 7.30 -9.08 3.87
C VAL A 66 8.10 -10.33 4.19
N SER A 67 8.14 -11.29 3.27
CA SER A 67 8.81 -12.58 3.49
C SER A 67 10.28 -12.53 3.08
N ASP A 68 10.57 -12.36 1.79
CA ASP A 68 11.92 -12.39 1.24
C ASP A 68 12.00 -11.60 -0.07
N VAL A 69 13.22 -11.36 -0.56
CA VAL A 69 13.49 -10.68 -1.83
C VAL A 69 14.08 -11.67 -2.83
N TYR A 70 13.33 -11.97 -3.88
CA TYR A 70 13.77 -12.87 -4.95
C TYR A 70 14.18 -12.09 -6.19
N ALA A 71 15.29 -12.51 -6.81
CA ALA A 71 15.64 -12.11 -8.16
C ALA A 71 14.95 -13.08 -9.14
N ILE A 72 14.02 -12.57 -9.94
CA ILE A 72 13.30 -13.35 -10.96
C ILE A 72 13.79 -12.88 -12.32
N ASN A 73 14.30 -13.80 -13.14
CA ASN A 73 14.63 -13.50 -14.53
C ASN A 73 13.37 -13.65 -15.39
N GLN A 74 13.22 -12.84 -16.44
CA GLN A 74 12.05 -12.90 -17.33
C GLN A 74 11.84 -14.26 -18.02
N GLN A 75 12.84 -15.14 -18.02
CA GLN A 75 12.73 -16.49 -18.60
C GLN A 75 12.11 -17.51 -17.64
N ASP A 76 12.04 -17.18 -16.35
CA ASP A 76 11.52 -18.05 -15.28
C ASP A 76 10.06 -17.72 -14.91
N ALA A 77 9.43 -16.76 -15.60
CA ALA A 77 8.09 -16.21 -15.33
C ALA A 77 7.03 -16.66 -16.35
#